data_AF-A0AAV9X0M7-F1
#
_entry.id   AF-A0AAV9X0M7-F1
#
_cell.length_a   1.000
_cell.length_b   1.000
_cell.length_c   1.000
_cell.angle_alpha   90.00
_cell.angle_beta   90.00
_cell.angle_gamma   90.00
#
_symmetry.space_group_name_H-M   'P 1'
#
loop_
_entity.id
_entity.type
_entity.pdbx_description
1 polymer ?
#
loop_
_entity_poly.entity_id
_entity_poly.type
_entity_poly.pdbx_seq_one_letter_code
_entity_poly.pdbx_strand_id
1 'polypeptide(L)'
;MATLITLTTLPSAFRNILQRLKHREVFFLLLTCKSLHSVSYPYLWEHLDLSSYDDYINKSKTCSRLSRILKTKGAENIGLLKHTKEITLPGNCFSPEGDFVKTGLIEIFRGLIESGKLGLIAITLSFDYSKNDKIFTGTPEVKRFLNTLKKYSKSKTPEEFRIYLLTSNLAIPPVLALFDLEKVNTLWLHMAYSERDIEKALDDSDDDELSEDDLSDDENDGVNENSGDEYSGSLGSDEYRDMGNADRSFKNTKMALLVASLIKGVTNVQNICISSSSDISGGYYTDLKMSDALREVQSAFKGLKYLLNLEIVVKFFHPSLFIAPPESTRRVKYRGPFSNVWWRDFAIYPFTNVEHMILTYDTFPSKSTKRCKSDYTPKPIKLNEVAIQTLKTISTQNCEYAVADLAACIVKRNKSLGLECQKELISNYTYEFHSRTTGKFSPIRKRVEQWVQDEYTGRFLGGTEEEETSTASRSALRALIGQLGEDDIAAWFAARERAANFAADCSNWLENEVKTVVGNILEQRTAEITLQPQHAAEIMEPFFSDCLEQVITRATEP
;
A
#
# COMPACT_ATOMS: atom_id res chain seq x y z
N MET A 1 18.54 39.25 12.16
CA MET A 1 17.79 38.19 12.86
C MET A 1 16.34 38.63 12.96
N ALA A 2 15.39 37.93 12.33
CA ALA A 2 13.98 38.19 12.58
C ALA A 2 13.65 37.78 14.02
N THR A 3 13.05 38.67 14.80
CA THR A 3 12.59 38.32 16.16
C THR A 3 11.44 37.31 16.04
N LEU A 4 11.31 36.40 17.00
CA LEU A 4 10.17 35.46 17.07
C LEU A 4 8.80 36.18 17.02
N ILE A 5 8.76 37.45 17.42
CA ILE A 5 7.59 38.33 17.33
C ILE A 5 7.22 38.63 15.86
N THR A 6 8.20 38.71 14.95
CA THR A 6 7.93 38.92 13.51
C THR A 6 7.24 37.69 12.89
N LEU A 7 7.44 36.49 13.46
CA LEU A 7 6.75 35.29 12.99
C LEU A 7 5.27 35.29 13.37
N THR A 8 4.87 35.94 14.47
CA THR A 8 3.46 36.02 14.87
C THR A 8 2.65 36.97 14.00
N THR A 9 3.31 37.92 13.33
CA THR A 9 2.67 38.81 12.34
C THR A 9 2.43 38.12 10.99
N LEU A 10 2.97 36.91 10.78
CA LEU A 10 2.77 36.10 9.57
C LEU A 10 2.23 34.69 9.92
N PRO A 11 0.94 34.57 10.32
CA PRO A 11 0.37 33.32 10.82
C PRO A 11 0.50 32.15 9.84
N SER A 12 0.40 32.40 8.54
CA SER A 12 0.54 31.37 7.49
C SER A 12 1.96 30.81 7.43
N ALA A 13 2.98 31.67 7.43
CA ALA A 13 4.38 31.25 7.44
C ALA A 13 4.73 30.50 8.72
N PHE A 14 4.25 30.97 9.88
CA PHE A 14 4.49 30.28 11.14
C PHE A 14 3.77 28.93 11.20
N ARG A 15 2.54 28.82 10.68
CA ARG A 15 1.84 27.53 10.58
C ARG A 15 2.61 26.51 9.74
N ASN A 16 3.24 26.93 8.65
CA ASN A 16 4.12 26.04 7.85
C ASN A 16 5.33 25.54 8.65
N ILE A 17 5.86 26.35 9.57
CA ILE A 17 6.91 25.91 10.50
C ILE A 17 6.33 24.88 11.49
N LEU A 18 5.17 25.16 12.09
CA LEU A 18 4.52 24.24 13.04
C LEU A 18 4.19 22.88 12.41
N GLN A 19 3.85 22.84 11.12
CA GLN A 19 3.62 21.60 10.36
C GLN A 19 4.85 20.71 10.21
N ARG A 20 6.05 21.27 10.36
CA ARG A 20 7.30 20.52 10.31
C ARG A 20 7.79 20.05 11.69
N LEU A 21 7.15 20.52 12.75
CA LEU A 21 7.50 20.18 14.13
C LEU A 21 6.60 19.06 14.65
N LYS A 22 7.17 18.20 15.49
CA LYS A 22 6.40 17.22 16.25
C LYS A 22 5.53 17.94 17.28
N HIS A 23 4.42 17.32 17.67
CA HIS A 23 3.47 17.90 18.63
C HIS A 23 4.13 18.34 19.96
N ARG A 24 5.08 17.53 20.45
CA ARG A 24 5.88 17.85 21.65
C ARG A 24 6.77 19.08 21.47
N GLU A 25 7.33 19.27 20.27
CA GLU A 25 8.18 20.43 19.94
C GLU A 25 7.33 21.70 19.84
N VAL A 26 6.13 21.62 19.26
CA VAL A 26 5.15 22.72 19.24
C VAL A 26 4.76 23.14 20.66
N PHE A 27 4.52 22.16 21.55
CA PHE A 27 4.22 22.45 22.95
C PHE A 27 5.38 23.18 23.64
N PHE A 28 6.62 22.72 23.47
CA PHE A 28 7.79 23.42 24.03
C PHE A 28 7.94 24.82 23.44
N LEU A 29 7.72 24.98 22.12
CA LEU A 29 7.74 26.29 21.47
C LEU A 29 6.71 27.24 22.07
N LEU A 30 5.49 26.77 22.35
CA LEU A 30 4.46 27.55 23.04
C LEU A 30 4.90 28.03 24.42
N LEU A 31 5.70 27.24 25.15
CA LEU A 31 6.21 27.63 26.46
C LEU A 31 7.35 28.67 26.40
N THR A 32 8.03 28.80 25.25
CA THR A 32 9.14 29.76 25.12
C THR A 32 8.70 31.22 25.10
N CYS A 33 7.52 31.53 24.55
CA CYS A 33 7.08 32.92 24.38
C CYS A 33 5.56 33.07 24.33
N LYS A 34 5.02 33.96 25.18
CA LYS A 34 3.57 34.26 25.23
C LYS A 34 3.01 34.77 23.89
N SER A 35 3.82 35.45 23.08
CA SER A 35 3.37 35.97 21.77
C SER A 35 3.02 34.84 20.78
N LEU A 36 3.64 33.67 20.91
CA LEU A 36 3.37 32.51 20.05
C LEU A 36 2.08 31.79 20.45
N HIS A 37 1.54 32.07 21.64
CA HIS A 37 0.38 31.36 22.18
C HIS A 37 -0.86 31.49 21.28
N SER A 38 -1.07 32.66 20.66
CA SER A 38 -2.23 32.91 19.78
C SER A 38 -2.26 32.02 18.53
N VAL A 39 -1.11 31.51 18.08
CA VAL A 39 -1.00 30.67 16.88
C VAL A 39 -0.69 29.21 17.23
N SER A 40 0.25 28.98 18.16
CA SER A 40 0.65 27.63 18.57
C SER A 40 -0.43 26.91 19.37
N TYR A 41 -1.19 27.62 20.23
CA TYR A 41 -2.21 26.97 21.05
C TYR A 41 -3.36 26.41 20.21
N PRO A 42 -3.97 27.19 19.29
CA PRO A 42 -4.98 26.63 18.38
C PRO A 42 -4.44 25.47 17.55
N TYR A 43 -3.21 25.58 17.05
CA TYR A 43 -2.59 24.53 16.25
C TYR A 43 -2.42 23.22 17.03
N LEU A 44 -1.98 23.30 18.28
CA LEU A 44 -1.82 22.14 19.16
C LEU A 44 -3.14 21.41 19.39
N TRP A 45 -4.25 22.14 19.48
CA TRP A 45 -5.56 21.56 19.78
C TRP A 45 -6.46 21.37 18.55
N GLU A 46 -5.97 21.71 17.36
CA GLU A 46 -6.73 21.60 16.11
C GLU A 46 -7.11 20.14 15.81
N HIS A 47 -6.20 19.22 16.13
CA HIS A 47 -6.37 17.78 15.92
C HIS A 47 -6.28 17.07 17.26
N LEU A 48 -7.38 16.45 17.69
CA LEU A 48 -7.42 15.62 18.87
C LEU A 48 -7.31 14.15 18.48
N ASP A 49 -6.14 13.57 18.68
CA ASP A 49 -5.90 12.16 18.37
C ASP A 49 -5.95 11.29 19.63
N LEU A 50 -6.96 10.41 19.71
CA LEU A 50 -7.08 9.44 20.80
C LEU A 50 -6.44 8.08 20.45
N SER A 51 -5.79 7.95 19.29
CA SER A 51 -5.21 6.69 18.80
C SER A 51 -3.82 6.35 19.35
N SER A 52 -3.12 7.31 19.98
CA SER A 52 -1.75 7.26 20.53
C SER A 52 -1.06 5.89 20.44
N TYR A 53 -0.36 5.65 19.34
CA TYR A 53 0.37 4.40 19.06
C TYR A 53 1.50 4.11 20.06
N ASP A 54 2.11 5.14 20.66
CA ASP A 54 3.38 5.02 21.37
C ASP A 54 3.32 4.39 22.78
N ASP A 55 2.14 4.08 23.30
CA ASP A 55 2.04 3.38 24.59
C ASP A 55 0.72 2.62 24.70
N TYR A 56 0.73 1.34 24.32
CA TYR A 56 -0.37 0.42 24.63
C TYR A 56 -0.68 0.40 26.16
N ILE A 57 0.31 0.74 26.98
CA ILE A 57 0.22 0.81 28.45
C ILE A 57 -0.38 2.14 28.96
N ASN A 58 -0.29 3.25 28.21
CA ASN A 58 -0.73 4.58 28.69
C ASN A 58 -1.99 5.15 28.01
N LYS A 59 -2.58 4.50 27.00
CA LYS A 59 -3.84 4.95 26.35
C LYS A 59 -4.95 5.27 27.37
N SER A 60 -5.13 4.42 28.37
CA SER A 60 -6.16 4.61 29.40
C SER A 60 -6.01 5.87 30.23
N LYS A 61 -4.77 6.36 30.38
CA LYS A 61 -4.51 7.59 31.13
C LYS A 61 -4.96 8.83 30.35
N THR A 62 -4.92 8.84 29.02
CA THR A 62 -5.24 10.04 28.23
C THR A 62 -6.73 10.37 28.29
N CYS A 63 -7.61 9.42 27.95
CA CYS A 63 -9.07 9.62 28.04
C CYS A 63 -9.51 9.93 29.47
N SER A 64 -8.97 9.23 30.47
CA SER A 64 -9.28 9.48 31.88
C SER A 64 -8.86 10.88 32.33
N ARG A 65 -7.66 11.33 31.94
CA ARG A 65 -7.18 12.68 32.26
C ARG A 65 -8.02 13.74 31.56
N LEU A 66 -8.31 13.57 30.27
CA LEU A 66 -9.11 14.51 29.49
C LEU A 66 -10.53 14.60 30.05
N SER A 67 -11.21 13.47 30.29
CA SER A 67 -12.53 13.41 30.91
C SER A 67 -12.54 14.11 32.26
N ARG A 68 -11.58 13.83 33.15
CA ARG A 68 -11.46 14.51 34.44
C ARG A 68 -11.26 16.02 34.29
N ILE A 69 -10.41 16.46 33.38
CA ILE A 69 -10.19 17.89 33.12
C ILE A 69 -11.49 18.54 32.63
N LEU A 70 -12.16 17.95 31.64
CA LEU A 70 -13.42 18.44 31.08
C LEU A 70 -14.54 18.49 32.13
N LYS A 71 -14.65 17.49 33.01
CA LYS A 71 -15.63 17.47 34.09
C LYS A 71 -15.33 18.50 35.18
N THR A 72 -14.06 18.71 35.53
CA THR A 72 -13.66 19.61 36.64
C THR A 72 -13.63 21.08 36.25
N LYS A 73 -13.26 21.38 35.00
CA LYS A 73 -13.18 22.77 34.53
C LYS A 73 -14.37 23.17 33.66
N GLY A 74 -15.13 22.22 33.13
CA GLY A 74 -16.17 22.46 32.14
C GLY A 74 -15.57 22.53 30.74
N ALA A 75 -16.24 21.90 29.77
CA ALA A 75 -15.79 21.84 28.38
C ALA A 75 -15.64 23.22 27.72
N GLU A 76 -16.39 24.22 28.18
CA GLU A 76 -16.37 25.60 27.65
C GLU A 76 -15.21 26.43 28.20
N ASN A 77 -14.76 26.15 29.43
CA ASN A 77 -13.71 26.94 30.08
C ASN A 77 -12.31 26.46 29.67
N ILE A 78 -12.22 25.26 29.11
CA ILE A 78 -10.97 24.74 28.57
C ILE A 78 -10.97 25.09 27.10
N GLY A 79 -10.28 26.19 26.75
CA GLY A 79 -10.11 26.64 25.36
C GLY A 79 -9.56 25.59 24.38
N LEU A 80 -9.17 24.41 24.90
CA LEU A 80 -8.86 23.18 24.19
C LEU A 80 -9.90 22.82 23.12
N LEU A 81 -11.16 22.67 23.50
CA LEU A 81 -12.19 22.18 22.57
C LEU A 81 -12.67 23.23 21.56
N LYS A 82 -12.47 24.52 21.88
CA LYS A 82 -12.80 25.62 20.96
C LYS A 82 -12.00 25.54 19.66
N HIS A 83 -10.80 24.98 19.71
CA HIS A 83 -9.91 24.89 18.56
C HIS A 83 -9.95 23.52 17.88
N THR A 84 -10.54 22.50 18.52
CA THR A 84 -10.64 21.15 17.96
C THR A 84 -11.57 21.12 16.75
N LYS A 85 -10.97 20.87 15.59
CA LYS A 85 -11.66 20.74 14.30
C LYS A 85 -11.62 19.31 13.77
N GLU A 86 -10.64 18.53 14.20
CA GLU A 86 -10.48 17.14 13.79
C GLU A 86 -10.34 16.24 15.00
N ILE A 87 -10.99 15.08 14.97
CA ILE A 87 -10.90 14.08 16.04
C ILE A 87 -10.58 12.73 15.42
N THR A 88 -9.62 12.00 15.99
CA THR A 88 -9.34 10.61 15.63
C THR A 88 -9.76 9.67 16.76
N LEU A 89 -10.70 8.79 16.46
CA LEU A 89 -11.25 7.77 17.35
C LEU A 89 -10.82 6.37 16.89
N PRO A 90 -9.84 5.73 17.54
CA PRO A 90 -9.46 4.35 17.25
C PRO A 90 -10.60 3.37 17.60
N GLY A 91 -10.58 2.16 17.05
CA GLY A 91 -11.67 1.18 17.25
C GLY A 91 -11.89 0.75 18.70
N ASN A 92 -10.85 0.77 19.54
CA ASN A 92 -11.00 0.50 20.96
C ASN A 92 -11.73 1.62 21.73
N CYS A 93 -12.00 2.79 21.13
CA CYS A 93 -12.86 3.80 21.75
C CYS A 93 -14.34 3.38 21.79
N PHE A 94 -14.75 2.40 20.99
CA PHE A 94 -16.15 2.00 20.88
C PHE A 94 -16.46 0.66 21.56
N SER A 95 -15.47 0.03 22.20
CA SER A 95 -15.75 -1.14 23.03
C SER A 95 -16.33 -0.72 24.40
N PRO A 96 -17.13 -1.59 25.06
CA PRO A 96 -17.64 -1.31 26.40
C PRO A 96 -16.53 -1.00 27.43
N GLU A 97 -15.40 -1.68 27.31
CA GLU A 97 -14.20 -1.47 28.14
C GLU A 97 -13.30 -0.33 27.63
N GLY A 98 -13.63 0.26 26.49
CA GLY A 98 -12.89 1.34 25.88
C GLY A 98 -12.90 2.59 26.75
N ASP A 99 -11.74 3.20 26.97
CA ASP A 99 -11.63 4.33 27.89
C ASP A 99 -12.50 5.54 27.49
N PHE A 100 -12.82 5.69 26.20
CA PHE A 100 -13.72 6.73 25.72
C PHE A 100 -15.14 6.55 26.27
N VAL A 101 -15.64 5.31 26.33
CA VAL A 101 -16.91 4.94 26.95
C VAL A 101 -16.78 4.95 28.47
N LYS A 102 -15.84 4.17 29.02
CA LYS A 102 -15.66 3.96 30.46
C LYS A 102 -15.46 5.24 31.27
N THR A 103 -14.77 6.23 30.70
CA THR A 103 -14.54 7.51 31.40
C THR A 103 -15.69 8.51 31.24
N GLY A 104 -16.72 8.17 30.46
CA GLY A 104 -17.83 9.05 30.09
C GLY A 104 -17.43 10.17 29.13
N LEU A 105 -16.28 10.06 28.48
CA LEU A 105 -15.80 11.04 27.51
C LEU A 105 -16.70 11.07 26.26
N ILE A 106 -17.23 9.91 25.87
CA ILE A 106 -18.19 9.77 24.77
C ILE A 106 -19.42 10.67 24.95
N GLU A 107 -19.98 10.74 26.15
CA GLU A 107 -21.16 11.55 26.46
C GLU A 107 -20.84 13.05 26.43
N ILE A 108 -19.64 13.44 26.85
CA ILE A 108 -19.17 14.84 26.77
C ILE A 108 -19.06 15.27 25.31
N PHE A 109 -18.41 14.45 24.47
CA PHE A 109 -18.27 14.74 23.03
C PHE A 109 -19.63 14.73 22.34
N ARG A 110 -20.53 13.80 22.69
CA ARG A 110 -21.90 13.80 22.19
C ARG A 110 -22.59 15.14 22.46
N GLY A 111 -22.62 15.60 23.73
CA GLY A 111 -23.28 16.85 24.09
C GLY A 111 -22.68 18.09 23.41
N LEU A 112 -21.37 18.08 23.15
CA LEU A 112 -20.69 19.16 22.43
C LEU A 112 -21.04 19.19 20.94
N ILE A 113 -21.20 18.02 20.32
CA ILE A 113 -21.66 17.90 18.93
C ILE A 113 -23.14 18.33 18.84
N GLU A 114 -24.00 17.83 19.74
CA GLU A 114 -25.44 18.17 19.77
C GLU A 114 -25.68 19.67 19.97
N SER A 115 -24.89 20.31 20.82
CA SER A 115 -25.01 21.75 21.08
C SER A 115 -24.33 22.64 20.02
N GLY A 116 -23.64 22.06 19.04
CA GLY A 116 -22.88 22.80 18.02
C GLY A 116 -21.68 23.57 18.57
N LYS A 117 -21.26 23.30 19.81
CA LYS A 117 -20.11 23.96 20.46
C LYS A 117 -18.78 23.42 19.95
N LEU A 118 -18.79 22.23 19.35
CA LEU A 118 -17.65 21.66 18.67
C LEU A 118 -17.72 21.99 17.17
N GLY A 119 -16.82 22.85 16.71
CA GLY A 119 -16.68 23.22 15.30
C GLY A 119 -15.99 22.13 14.47
N LEU A 120 -16.52 20.91 14.51
CA LEU A 120 -15.91 19.73 13.91
C LEU A 120 -16.01 19.79 12.38
N ILE A 121 -14.86 19.74 11.71
CA ILE A 121 -14.70 19.72 10.25
C ILE A 121 -14.36 18.31 9.76
N ALA A 122 -13.66 17.51 10.56
CA ALA A 122 -13.39 16.12 10.20
C ALA A 122 -13.42 15.17 11.40
N ILE A 123 -13.73 13.92 11.13
CA ILE A 123 -13.58 12.84 12.11
C ILE A 123 -12.97 11.60 11.45
N THR A 124 -11.96 11.04 12.11
CA THR A 124 -11.40 9.74 11.76
C THR A 124 -12.02 8.68 12.67
N LEU A 125 -12.67 7.69 12.08
CA LEU A 125 -13.30 6.58 12.78
C LEU A 125 -12.62 5.28 12.37
N SER A 126 -12.22 4.49 13.35
CA SER A 126 -11.68 3.16 13.11
C SER A 126 -12.61 2.08 13.65
N PHE A 127 -12.91 1.08 12.85
CA PHE A 127 -13.69 -0.10 13.22
C PHE A 127 -12.89 -1.34 12.81
N ASP A 128 -12.16 -1.91 13.78
CA ASP A 128 -11.45 -3.17 13.59
C ASP A 128 -12.26 -4.29 14.26
N TYR A 129 -12.89 -5.12 13.44
CA TYR A 129 -13.75 -6.21 13.90
C TYR A 129 -12.95 -7.40 14.45
N SER A 130 -11.64 -7.51 14.14
CA SER A 130 -10.84 -8.72 14.40
C SER A 130 -10.63 -9.09 15.88
N LYS A 131 -11.08 -8.24 16.82
CA LYS A 131 -10.91 -8.48 18.27
C LYS A 131 -12.13 -8.18 19.13
N ASN A 132 -13.20 -7.59 18.60
CA ASN A 132 -14.32 -7.11 19.41
C ASN A 132 -15.65 -7.12 18.63
N ASP A 133 -16.30 -8.28 18.51
CA ASP A 133 -17.66 -8.42 17.98
C ASP A 133 -18.69 -7.54 18.74
N LYS A 134 -18.31 -7.10 19.94
CA LYS A 134 -19.11 -6.23 20.80
C LYS A 134 -19.07 -4.75 20.45
N ILE A 135 -18.38 -4.30 19.40
CA ILE A 135 -18.31 -2.85 19.08
C ILE A 135 -19.68 -2.32 18.62
N PHE A 136 -20.40 -3.07 17.77
CA PHE A 136 -21.67 -2.61 17.19
C PHE A 136 -22.91 -3.17 17.90
N THR A 137 -22.78 -4.33 18.53
CA THR A 137 -23.74 -4.82 19.53
C THR A 137 -23.58 -4.09 20.88
N GLY A 138 -22.54 -3.25 21.02
CA GLY A 138 -22.11 -2.60 22.26
C GLY A 138 -22.90 -1.38 22.68
N THR A 139 -23.05 -1.28 24.01
CA THR A 139 -23.45 -0.14 24.88
C THR A 139 -24.35 0.95 24.26
N PRO A 140 -25.55 1.21 24.83
CA PRO A 140 -26.45 2.30 24.38
C PRO A 140 -25.77 3.67 24.17
N GLU A 141 -24.69 3.96 24.89
CA GLU A 141 -23.84 5.14 24.76
C GLU A 141 -23.22 5.27 23.36
N VAL A 142 -22.62 4.19 22.84
CA VAL A 142 -21.97 4.18 21.51
C VAL A 142 -23.01 4.38 20.42
N LYS A 143 -24.14 3.66 20.47
CA LYS A 143 -25.25 3.85 19.52
C LYS A 143 -25.76 5.29 19.55
N ARG A 144 -25.95 5.89 20.74
CA ARG A 144 -26.37 7.30 20.88
C ARG A 144 -25.35 8.28 20.29
N PHE A 145 -24.06 8.06 20.53
CA PHE A 145 -23.00 8.89 19.97
C PHE A 145 -22.94 8.80 18.43
N LEU A 146 -22.97 7.60 17.86
CA LEU A 146 -22.94 7.41 16.41
C LEU A 146 -24.19 8.00 15.74
N ASN A 147 -25.37 7.84 16.34
CA ASN A 147 -26.60 8.49 15.86
C ASN A 147 -26.51 10.02 15.91
N THR A 148 -25.89 10.58 16.94
CA THR A 148 -25.62 12.02 17.04
C THR A 148 -24.70 12.48 15.93
N LEU A 149 -23.61 11.74 15.69
CA LEU A 149 -22.67 12.05 14.61
C LEU A 149 -23.34 11.97 13.24
N LYS A 150 -24.21 10.99 13.00
CA LYS A 150 -25.03 10.87 11.78
C LYS A 150 -25.97 12.06 11.60
N LYS A 151 -26.61 12.53 12.68
CA LYS A 151 -27.46 13.74 12.63
C LYS A 151 -26.64 14.98 12.33
N TYR A 152 -25.48 15.13 12.98
CA TYR A 152 -24.55 16.22 12.73
C TYR A 152 -24.06 16.23 11.28
N SER A 153 -23.65 15.08 10.74
CA SER A 153 -23.15 14.95 9.38
C SER A 153 -24.19 15.34 8.33
N LYS A 154 -25.46 14.96 8.54
CA LYS A 154 -26.59 15.34 7.67
C LYS A 154 -26.85 16.85 7.65
N SER A 155 -26.47 17.57 8.70
CA SER A 155 -26.62 19.03 8.78
C SER A 155 -25.52 19.81 8.04
N LYS A 156 -24.52 19.11 7.49
CA LYS A 156 -23.33 19.68 6.86
C LYS A 156 -23.23 19.25 5.40
N THR A 157 -22.57 20.04 4.59
CA THR A 157 -22.13 19.64 3.24
C THR A 157 -20.86 18.79 3.31
N PRO A 158 -20.53 17.99 2.28
CA PRO A 158 -19.27 17.24 2.23
C PRO A 158 -18.01 18.12 2.35
N GLU A 159 -18.10 19.40 1.97
CA GLU A 159 -17.01 20.37 2.09
C GLU A 159 -16.83 20.87 3.53
N GLU A 160 -17.93 21.02 4.27
CA GLU A 160 -17.96 21.48 5.66
C GLU A 160 -17.62 20.39 6.67
N PHE A 161 -17.95 19.12 6.38
CA PHE A 161 -17.70 18.00 7.27
C PHE A 161 -17.30 16.73 6.53
N ARG A 162 -16.21 16.10 6.98
CA ARG A 162 -15.62 14.91 6.36
C ARG A 162 -15.46 13.77 7.35
N ILE A 163 -15.64 12.56 6.84
CA ILE A 163 -15.38 11.32 7.58
C ILE A 163 -14.19 10.61 6.91
N TYR A 164 -13.19 10.29 7.72
CA TYR A 164 -12.12 9.37 7.36
C TYR A 164 -12.42 8.03 8.02
N LEU A 165 -12.84 7.05 7.21
CA LEU A 165 -13.34 5.78 7.70
C LEU A 165 -12.29 4.69 7.51
N LEU A 166 -11.80 4.14 8.62
CA LEU A 166 -11.01 2.92 8.67
C LEU A 166 -11.95 1.81 9.12
N THR A 167 -12.22 0.83 8.28
CA THR A 167 -13.18 -0.22 8.61
C THR A 167 -12.73 -1.57 8.08
N SER A 168 -13.22 -2.65 8.67
CA SER A 168 -13.07 -3.98 8.09
C SER A 168 -14.30 -4.37 7.29
N ASN A 169 -14.14 -5.36 6.42
CA ASN A 169 -15.22 -5.93 5.63
C ASN A 169 -16.38 -6.50 6.48
N LEU A 170 -16.10 -6.91 7.71
CA LEU A 170 -17.09 -7.43 8.67
C LEU A 170 -17.92 -6.30 9.31
N ALA A 171 -17.36 -5.09 9.37
CA ALA A 171 -18.04 -3.91 9.88
C ALA A 171 -18.84 -3.16 8.80
N ILE A 172 -18.96 -3.69 7.57
CA ILE A 172 -19.68 -3.02 6.48
C ILE A 172 -21.18 -2.86 6.79
N PRO A 173 -21.94 -3.90 7.21
CA PRO A 173 -23.36 -3.74 7.49
C PRO A 173 -23.68 -2.63 8.51
N PRO A 174 -23.05 -2.57 9.70
CA PRO A 174 -23.32 -1.47 10.63
C PRO A 174 -22.81 -0.13 10.10
N VAL A 175 -21.73 -0.09 9.31
CA VAL A 175 -21.28 1.15 8.67
C VAL A 175 -22.35 1.69 7.71
N LEU A 176 -22.94 0.84 6.87
CA LEU A 176 -24.03 1.21 5.95
C LEU A 176 -25.24 1.77 6.73
N ALA A 177 -25.55 1.18 7.89
CA ALA A 177 -26.69 1.60 8.70
C ALA A 177 -26.45 2.89 9.49
N LEU A 178 -25.22 3.12 9.99
CA LEU A 178 -24.94 4.15 11.00
C LEU A 178 -24.35 5.44 10.43
N PHE A 179 -23.78 5.43 9.23
CA PHE A 179 -23.10 6.61 8.69
C PHE A 179 -23.84 7.24 7.52
N ASP A 180 -23.58 8.53 7.33
CA ASP A 180 -23.88 9.25 6.11
C ASP A 180 -22.68 9.07 5.17
N LEU A 181 -22.76 8.07 4.30
CA LEU A 181 -21.63 7.66 3.45
C LEU A 181 -21.22 8.74 2.45
N GLU A 182 -22.11 9.68 2.11
CA GLU A 182 -21.78 10.83 1.27
C GLU A 182 -20.73 11.74 1.92
N LYS A 183 -20.54 11.69 3.25
CA LYS A 183 -19.50 12.46 3.95
C LYS A 183 -18.16 11.75 4.01
N VAL A 184 -18.06 10.50 3.56
CA VAL A 184 -16.81 9.75 3.58
C VAL A 184 -15.89 10.26 2.48
N ASN A 185 -14.78 10.88 2.89
CA ASN A 185 -13.77 11.42 1.97
C ASN A 185 -12.57 10.48 1.79
N THR A 186 -12.22 9.73 2.85
CA THR A 186 -11.20 8.68 2.80
C THR A 186 -11.79 7.39 3.35
N LEU A 187 -11.64 6.31 2.60
CA LEU A 187 -12.03 4.97 3.00
C LEU A 187 -10.82 4.04 3.01
N TRP A 188 -10.48 3.52 4.17
CA TRP A 188 -9.50 2.45 4.34
C TRP A 188 -10.25 1.18 4.72
N LEU A 189 -10.37 0.25 3.78
CA LEU A 189 -11.07 -1.01 3.95
C LEU A 189 -10.07 -2.14 4.17
N HIS A 190 -10.18 -2.81 5.31
CA HIS A 190 -9.38 -3.97 5.65
C HIS A 190 -10.20 -5.26 5.43
N MET A 191 -9.73 -6.10 4.52
CA MET A 191 -10.36 -7.37 4.19
C MET A 191 -9.81 -8.48 5.08
N ALA A 192 -10.62 -8.92 6.05
CA ALA A 192 -10.38 -10.12 6.84
C ALA A 192 -11.00 -11.34 6.13
N TYR A 193 -10.18 -12.37 5.88
CA TYR A 193 -10.60 -13.64 5.26
C TYR A 193 -10.50 -14.85 6.19
N SER A 194 -10.28 -14.64 7.49
CA SER A 194 -10.22 -15.77 8.41
C SER A 194 -11.61 -16.42 8.50
N GLU A 195 -11.67 -17.75 8.40
CA GLU A 195 -12.95 -18.49 8.34
C GLU A 195 -13.82 -18.22 9.56
N ARG A 196 -13.17 -18.16 10.74
CA ARG A 196 -13.83 -17.85 12.01
C ARG A 196 -14.52 -16.49 11.99
N ASP A 197 -13.90 -15.50 11.35
CA ASP A 197 -14.46 -14.14 11.35
C ASP A 197 -15.62 -14.00 10.36
N ILE A 198 -15.59 -14.74 9.24
CA ILE A 198 -16.65 -14.69 8.23
C ILE A 198 -17.90 -15.45 8.70
N GLU A 199 -17.74 -16.63 9.30
CA GLU A 199 -18.87 -17.43 9.81
C GLU A 199 -19.69 -16.63 10.81
N LYS A 200 -19.01 -16.06 11.80
CA LYS A 200 -19.66 -15.27 12.84
C LYS A 200 -20.38 -14.03 12.31
N ALA A 201 -19.77 -13.30 11.37
CA ALA A 201 -20.39 -12.10 10.81
C ALA A 201 -21.59 -12.38 9.88
N LEU A 202 -21.71 -13.60 9.35
CA LEU A 202 -22.80 -13.99 8.47
C LEU A 202 -23.97 -14.63 9.21
N ASP A 203 -23.71 -15.38 10.29
CA ASP A 203 -24.75 -15.96 11.12
C ASP A 203 -25.53 -14.86 11.87
N ASP A 204 -24.84 -13.81 12.36
CA ASP A 204 -25.47 -12.69 13.07
C ASP A 204 -26.41 -11.80 12.20
N SER A 205 -26.46 -11.99 10.87
CA SER A 205 -27.27 -11.11 9.99
C SER A 205 -28.70 -11.58 9.76
N ASP A 206 -29.01 -12.84 10.08
CA ASP A 206 -30.26 -13.48 9.64
C ASP A 206 -31.24 -13.72 10.81
N ASP A 207 -30.84 -13.53 12.08
CA ASP A 207 -31.65 -13.84 13.27
C ASP A 207 -32.33 -12.63 13.97
N ASP A 208 -32.13 -11.39 13.49
CA ASP A 208 -32.70 -10.17 14.10
C ASP A 208 -34.07 -9.75 13.51
N GLU A 209 -34.79 -10.64 12.82
CA GLU A 209 -36.24 -10.48 12.66
C GLU A 209 -36.91 -10.76 14.01
N LEU A 210 -36.97 -9.71 14.82
CA LEU A 210 -37.73 -9.61 16.08
C LEU A 210 -39.14 -10.19 15.92
N SER A 211 -39.32 -11.47 16.25
CA SER A 211 -40.61 -11.98 16.69
C SER A 211 -40.85 -11.44 18.10
N GLU A 212 -41.36 -10.21 18.18
CA GLU A 212 -42.16 -9.77 19.32
C GLU A 212 -43.39 -10.69 19.35
N ASP A 213 -43.34 -11.77 20.12
CA ASP A 213 -44.47 -12.50 20.72
C ASP A 213 -44.05 -13.94 21.01
N ASP A 214 -43.58 -14.22 22.23
CA ASP A 214 -44.04 -15.38 23.02
C ASP A 214 -43.35 -15.39 24.39
N LEU A 215 -43.98 -14.65 25.31
CA LEU A 215 -43.85 -14.91 26.73
C LEU A 215 -44.82 -16.05 27.07
N SER A 216 -44.30 -17.27 27.13
CA SER A 216 -44.91 -18.31 27.95
C SER A 216 -43.86 -18.90 28.86
N ASP A 217 -43.98 -18.52 30.13
CA ASP A 217 -43.42 -19.21 31.28
C ASP A 217 -43.76 -20.70 31.17
N ASP A 218 -42.74 -21.57 31.23
CA ASP A 218 -42.95 -22.93 31.70
C ASP A 218 -41.75 -23.36 32.54
N GLU A 219 -42.06 -23.51 33.82
CA GLU A 219 -41.26 -24.16 34.84
C GLU A 219 -40.99 -25.60 34.40
N ASN A 220 -39.73 -26.04 34.40
CA ASN A 220 -39.49 -27.47 34.55
C ASN A 220 -38.25 -27.75 35.40
N ASP A 221 -38.56 -28.30 36.57
CA ASP A 221 -37.67 -28.87 37.55
C ASP A 221 -37.01 -30.16 37.05
N GLY A 222 -35.77 -30.36 37.47
CA GLY A 222 -35.22 -31.69 37.75
C GLY A 222 -34.73 -32.50 36.55
N VAL A 223 -33.44 -32.86 36.55
CA VAL A 223 -32.94 -34.07 37.22
C VAL A 223 -31.44 -34.14 36.95
N ASN A 224 -30.72 -34.25 38.06
CA ASN A 224 -29.29 -34.47 38.13
C ASN A 224 -29.08 -35.99 38.15
N GLU A 225 -28.58 -36.58 37.07
CA GLU A 225 -28.09 -37.96 37.10
C GLU A 225 -26.68 -38.08 36.55
N ASN A 226 -25.85 -38.56 37.47
CA ASN A 226 -24.45 -38.88 37.40
C ASN A 226 -24.33 -40.37 37.06
N SER A 227 -23.74 -40.71 35.92
CA SER A 227 -23.08 -42.00 35.64
C SER A 227 -22.22 -41.76 34.39
N GLY A 228 -20.90 -42.00 34.40
CA GLY A 228 -20.24 -43.23 34.79
C GLY A 228 -20.03 -44.06 33.52
N ASP A 229 -18.77 -44.40 33.24
CA ASP A 229 -18.30 -45.38 32.23
C ASP A 229 -17.89 -44.76 30.87
N GLU A 230 -16.60 -44.63 30.58
CA GLU A 230 -15.61 -45.64 30.17
C GLU A 230 -15.34 -45.58 28.66
N TYR A 231 -14.13 -45.11 28.34
CA TYR A 231 -13.27 -45.50 27.22
C TYR A 231 -13.89 -46.41 26.15
N SER A 232 -14.31 -45.84 25.01
CA SER A 232 -14.23 -46.53 23.72
C SER A 232 -14.17 -45.55 22.54
N GLY A 233 -13.24 -45.81 21.63
CA GLY A 233 -13.40 -45.46 20.21
C GLY A 233 -13.20 -44.01 19.77
N SER A 234 -12.00 -43.46 19.95
CA SER A 234 -11.51 -42.32 19.15
C SER A 234 -11.24 -42.77 17.69
N LEU A 235 -12.30 -43.00 16.93
CA LEU A 235 -12.33 -43.24 15.48
C LEU A 235 -13.56 -42.50 14.93
N GLY A 236 -13.40 -41.24 14.55
CA GLY A 236 -14.52 -40.47 13.97
C GLY A 236 -14.33 -38.97 13.76
N SER A 237 -13.12 -38.40 13.93
CA SER A 237 -12.91 -36.95 13.75
C SER A 237 -12.26 -36.54 12.42
N ASP A 238 -11.89 -37.49 11.56
CA ASP A 238 -11.32 -37.18 10.23
C ASP A 238 -12.37 -37.09 9.11
N GLU A 239 -13.55 -37.71 9.24
CA GLU A 239 -14.61 -37.61 8.21
C GLU A 239 -15.44 -36.32 8.28
N TYR A 240 -15.45 -35.60 9.41
CA TYR A 240 -16.05 -34.27 9.51
C TYR A 240 -15.18 -33.14 8.93
N ARG A 241 -13.90 -33.41 8.63
CA ARG A 241 -13.03 -32.44 7.95
C ARG A 241 -13.23 -32.41 6.44
N ASP A 242 -13.77 -33.48 5.85
CA ASP A 242 -13.89 -33.59 4.39
C ASP A 242 -15.24 -33.08 3.85
N MET A 243 -16.29 -33.03 4.69
CA MET A 243 -17.60 -32.47 4.33
C MET A 243 -17.74 -30.95 4.53
N GLY A 244 -16.71 -30.29 5.07
CA GLY A 244 -16.74 -28.85 5.43
C GLY A 244 -16.19 -27.88 4.39
N ASN A 245 -15.91 -28.29 3.15
CA ASN A 245 -15.69 -27.35 2.05
C ASN A 245 -17.03 -26.76 1.56
N ALA A 246 -17.85 -26.28 2.49
CA ALA A 246 -19.01 -25.44 2.20
C ALA A 246 -18.58 -24.38 1.19
N ASP A 247 -19.40 -24.17 0.17
CA ASP A 247 -19.07 -23.38 -1.01
C ASP A 247 -18.64 -21.96 -0.62
N ARG A 248 -17.33 -21.76 -0.44
CA ARG A 248 -16.72 -20.47 -0.08
C ARG A 248 -17.02 -19.39 -1.12
N SER A 249 -17.49 -19.75 -2.33
CA SER A 249 -17.92 -18.79 -3.34
C SER A 249 -19.15 -17.99 -2.89
N PHE A 250 -20.07 -18.58 -2.12
CA PHE A 250 -21.24 -17.87 -1.60
C PHE A 250 -20.85 -16.76 -0.61
N LYS A 251 -20.00 -17.09 0.37
CA LYS A 251 -19.49 -16.12 1.36
C LYS A 251 -18.77 -14.96 0.69
N ASN A 252 -17.89 -15.25 -0.28
CA ASN A 252 -17.21 -14.21 -1.04
C ASN A 252 -18.19 -13.38 -1.90
N THR A 253 -19.25 -13.99 -2.43
CA THR A 253 -20.30 -13.30 -3.20
C THR A 253 -21.05 -12.29 -2.33
N LYS A 254 -21.55 -12.71 -1.15
CA LYS A 254 -22.20 -11.79 -0.19
C LYS A 254 -21.25 -10.67 0.22
N MET A 255 -19.97 -11.00 0.48
CA MET A 255 -18.95 -9.99 0.80
C MET A 255 -18.70 -9.01 -0.35
N ALA A 256 -18.60 -9.47 -1.60
CA ALA A 256 -18.43 -8.62 -2.76
C ALA A 256 -19.61 -7.66 -2.95
N LEU A 257 -20.84 -8.13 -2.74
CA LEU A 257 -22.04 -7.29 -2.80
C LEU A 257 -22.07 -6.24 -1.67
N LEU A 258 -21.65 -6.60 -0.46
CA LEU A 258 -21.51 -5.65 0.66
C LEU A 258 -20.47 -4.58 0.35
N VAL A 259 -19.29 -4.98 -0.15
CA VAL A 259 -18.25 -4.04 -0.58
C VAL A 259 -18.77 -3.14 -1.71
N ALA A 260 -19.43 -3.70 -2.71
CA ALA A 260 -20.01 -2.89 -3.78
C ALA A 260 -21.03 -1.87 -3.25
N SER A 261 -21.88 -2.26 -2.30
CA SER A 261 -22.85 -1.37 -1.66
C SER A 261 -22.17 -0.25 -0.87
N LEU A 262 -21.12 -0.56 -0.11
CA LEU A 262 -20.32 0.45 0.59
C LEU A 262 -19.71 1.45 -0.41
N ILE A 263 -19.07 0.94 -1.47
CA ILE A 263 -18.43 1.78 -2.49
C ILE A 263 -19.46 2.66 -3.20
N LYS A 264 -20.65 2.15 -3.52
CA LYS A 264 -21.75 2.93 -4.11
C LYS A 264 -22.22 4.07 -3.19
N GLY A 265 -22.19 3.87 -1.87
CA GLY A 265 -22.61 4.88 -0.89
C GLY A 265 -21.61 6.03 -0.71
N VAL A 266 -20.31 5.79 -0.92
CA VAL A 266 -19.25 6.78 -0.66
C VAL A 266 -18.97 7.69 -1.87
N THR A 267 -20.01 8.37 -2.35
CA THR A 267 -20.00 9.12 -3.62
C THR A 267 -18.97 10.26 -3.70
N ASN A 268 -18.59 10.86 -2.57
CA ASN A 268 -17.61 11.97 -2.48
C ASN A 268 -16.21 11.53 -2.03
N VAL A 269 -15.92 10.23 -2.07
CA VAL A 269 -14.62 9.69 -1.66
C VAL A 269 -13.52 10.16 -2.63
N GLN A 270 -12.42 10.63 -2.05
CA GLN A 270 -11.21 11.03 -2.78
C GLN A 270 -10.08 10.00 -2.64
N ASN A 271 -10.08 9.23 -1.56
CA ASN A 271 -9.03 8.27 -1.24
C ASN A 271 -9.64 6.93 -0.86
N ILE A 272 -9.31 5.87 -1.61
CA ILE A 272 -9.64 4.50 -1.23
C ILE A 272 -8.34 3.72 -1.06
N CYS A 273 -8.19 3.07 0.09
CA CYS A 273 -7.17 2.06 0.32
C CYS A 273 -7.84 0.76 0.73
N ILE A 274 -7.59 -0.31 -0.02
CA ILE A 274 -8.04 -1.65 0.33
C ILE A 274 -6.80 -2.48 0.68
N SER A 275 -6.83 -3.13 1.83
CA SER A 275 -5.74 -3.99 2.30
C SER A 275 -6.28 -5.29 2.86
N SER A 276 -5.44 -6.30 3.05
CA SER A 276 -5.78 -7.53 3.78
C SER A 276 -4.63 -7.93 4.72
N SER A 277 -4.97 -8.48 5.88
CA SER A 277 -4.02 -8.94 6.91
C SER A 277 -3.52 -10.35 6.68
N SER A 278 -4.24 -11.17 5.92
CA SER A 278 -3.85 -12.55 5.72
C SER A 278 -2.63 -12.60 4.82
N ASP A 279 -1.49 -13.02 5.39
CA ASP A 279 -0.35 -13.51 4.65
C ASP A 279 -0.82 -14.40 3.50
N ILE A 280 -0.12 -14.32 2.37
CA ILE A 280 -0.33 -15.11 1.15
C ILE A 280 -0.26 -16.64 1.41
N SER A 281 0.03 -17.05 2.65
CA SER A 281 0.49 -18.36 3.07
C SER A 281 -0.60 -19.44 3.26
N GLY A 282 -1.90 -19.11 3.28
CA GLY A 282 -2.91 -20.13 3.67
C GLY A 282 -4.25 -20.18 2.93
N GLY A 283 -4.74 -19.07 2.37
CA GLY A 283 -6.09 -19.03 1.80
C GLY A 283 -6.12 -19.41 0.32
N TYR A 284 -6.68 -20.58 -0.05
CA TYR A 284 -7.01 -20.91 -1.44
C TYR A 284 -7.92 -19.82 -2.03
N TYR A 285 -7.59 -19.35 -3.24
CA TYR A 285 -8.54 -18.59 -4.05
C TYR A 285 -9.60 -19.59 -4.52
N THR A 286 -10.87 -19.28 -4.23
CA THR A 286 -12.00 -20.10 -4.67
C THR A 286 -12.45 -19.66 -6.06
N ASP A 287 -13.14 -20.58 -6.72
CA ASP A 287 -13.38 -20.58 -8.16
C ASP A 287 -14.14 -19.34 -8.66
N LEU A 288 -13.92 -19.01 -9.95
CA LEU A 288 -14.34 -17.78 -10.67
C LEU A 288 -15.86 -17.57 -10.82
N LYS A 289 -16.71 -18.33 -10.11
CA LYS A 289 -18.18 -18.23 -10.15
C LYS A 289 -18.74 -16.89 -9.62
N MET A 290 -17.88 -15.99 -9.14
CA MET A 290 -18.25 -14.68 -8.61
C MET A 290 -18.48 -13.59 -9.68
N SER A 291 -18.69 -13.94 -10.96
CA SER A 291 -18.60 -12.96 -12.06
C SER A 291 -19.52 -11.75 -11.88
N ASP A 292 -20.76 -11.95 -11.44
CA ASP A 292 -21.73 -10.84 -11.36
C ASP A 292 -21.52 -9.95 -10.13
N ALA A 293 -21.22 -10.52 -8.96
CA ALA A 293 -20.88 -9.72 -7.78
C ALA A 293 -19.56 -8.94 -7.96
N LEU A 294 -18.57 -9.52 -8.64
CA LEU A 294 -17.33 -8.80 -8.96
C LEU A 294 -17.56 -7.71 -10.03
N ARG A 295 -18.44 -7.95 -11.01
CA ARG A 295 -18.89 -6.90 -11.95
C ARG A 295 -19.58 -5.76 -11.21
N GLU A 296 -20.36 -6.07 -10.18
CA GLU A 296 -21.03 -5.07 -9.36
C GLU A 296 -20.02 -4.24 -8.54
N VAL A 297 -18.99 -4.87 -7.97
CA VAL A 297 -17.86 -4.15 -7.35
C VAL A 297 -17.18 -3.23 -8.37
N GLN A 298 -16.84 -3.74 -9.55
CA GLN A 298 -16.21 -2.94 -10.61
C GLN A 298 -17.11 -1.77 -11.07
N SER A 299 -18.41 -1.99 -11.17
CA SER A 299 -19.41 -0.97 -11.49
C SER A 299 -19.44 0.12 -10.43
N ALA A 300 -19.39 -0.26 -9.15
CA ALA A 300 -19.33 0.68 -8.03
C ALA A 300 -18.12 1.61 -8.13
N PHE A 301 -16.92 1.07 -8.41
CA PHE A 301 -15.71 1.89 -8.59
C PHE A 301 -15.80 2.86 -9.77
N LYS A 302 -16.40 2.44 -10.89
CA LYS A 302 -16.60 3.31 -12.06
C LYS A 302 -17.50 4.52 -11.76
N GLY A 303 -18.41 4.39 -10.80
CA GLY A 303 -19.31 5.46 -10.37
C GLY A 303 -18.64 6.58 -9.55
N LEU A 304 -17.40 6.40 -9.08
CA LEU A 304 -16.73 7.34 -8.18
C LEU A 304 -16.12 8.53 -8.92
N LYS A 305 -16.90 9.61 -9.05
CA LYS A 305 -16.51 10.81 -9.81
C LYS A 305 -15.39 11.65 -9.18
N TYR A 306 -15.12 11.46 -7.88
CA TYR A 306 -14.16 12.28 -7.15
C TYR A 306 -12.93 11.50 -6.64
N LEU A 307 -12.82 10.21 -6.96
CA LEU A 307 -11.71 9.37 -6.50
C LEU A 307 -10.39 9.83 -7.11
N LEU A 308 -9.47 10.35 -6.28
CA LEU A 308 -8.15 10.82 -6.70
C LEU A 308 -7.07 9.75 -6.51
N ASN A 309 -7.17 8.97 -5.43
CA ASN A 309 -6.17 8.00 -5.01
C ASN A 309 -6.82 6.62 -4.79
N LEU A 310 -6.35 5.62 -5.54
CA LEU A 310 -6.76 4.22 -5.38
C LEU A 310 -5.56 3.37 -4.98
N GLU A 311 -5.61 2.75 -3.81
CA GLU A 311 -4.65 1.75 -3.37
C GLU A 311 -5.34 0.40 -3.15
N ILE A 312 -4.82 -0.65 -3.77
CA ILE A 312 -5.21 -2.04 -3.51
C ILE A 312 -3.94 -2.80 -3.16
N VAL A 313 -3.87 -3.31 -1.93
CA VAL A 313 -2.67 -3.90 -1.34
C VAL A 313 -2.99 -5.32 -0.86
N VAL A 314 -2.19 -6.29 -1.31
CA VAL A 314 -2.32 -7.73 -1.04
C VAL A 314 -3.56 -8.33 -1.74
N LYS A 315 -4.45 -8.99 -0.99
CA LYS A 315 -5.56 -9.81 -1.49
C LYS A 315 -6.87 -9.04 -1.36
N PHE A 316 -7.67 -8.97 -2.43
CA PHE A 316 -8.99 -8.32 -2.42
C PHE A 316 -10.19 -9.24 -2.75
N PHE A 317 -10.14 -10.06 -3.79
CA PHE A 317 -11.15 -11.11 -3.99
C PHE A 317 -10.51 -12.25 -4.77
N HIS A 318 -10.13 -11.94 -6.00
CA HIS A 318 -9.43 -12.85 -6.89
C HIS A 318 -8.25 -12.11 -7.55
N PRO A 319 -7.10 -12.76 -7.77
CA PRO A 319 -5.93 -12.16 -8.41
C PRO A 319 -6.14 -11.80 -9.89
N SER A 320 -7.16 -12.37 -10.51
CA SER A 320 -7.61 -12.03 -11.86
C SER A 320 -8.55 -10.82 -11.90
N LEU A 321 -9.02 -10.34 -10.74
CA LEU A 321 -9.89 -9.16 -10.69
C LEU A 321 -9.06 -7.88 -10.81
N PHE A 322 -9.04 -7.32 -12.01
CA PHE A 322 -8.51 -5.97 -12.22
C PHE A 322 -9.59 -4.93 -11.89
N ILE A 323 -9.37 -4.14 -10.84
CA ILE A 323 -10.23 -3.00 -10.53
C ILE A 323 -9.76 -1.80 -11.35
N ALA A 324 -10.44 -1.55 -12.46
CA ALA A 324 -10.22 -0.37 -13.28
C ALA A 324 -10.58 0.90 -12.48
N PRO A 325 -9.64 1.85 -12.32
CA PRO A 325 -9.94 3.11 -11.63
C PRO A 325 -10.93 3.95 -12.47
N PRO A 326 -11.74 4.82 -11.87
CA PRO A 326 -12.53 5.81 -12.60
C PRO A 326 -11.63 6.87 -13.24
N GLU A 327 -12.17 7.62 -14.21
CA GLU A 327 -11.43 8.67 -14.93
C GLU A 327 -10.89 9.77 -14.02
N SER A 328 -11.49 10.00 -12.85
CA SER A 328 -11.06 11.02 -11.89
C SER A 328 -9.72 10.69 -11.19
N THR A 329 -9.27 9.44 -11.26
CA THR A 329 -8.12 8.95 -10.50
C THR A 329 -6.79 9.44 -11.07
N ARG A 330 -5.96 10.00 -10.19
CA ARG A 330 -4.62 10.53 -10.52
C ARG A 330 -3.49 9.64 -10.02
N ARG A 331 -3.71 8.92 -8.92
CA ARG A 331 -2.70 8.04 -8.32
C ARG A 331 -3.27 6.66 -8.10
N VAL A 332 -2.53 5.66 -8.55
CA VAL A 332 -2.91 4.27 -8.40
C VAL A 332 -1.76 3.47 -7.83
N LYS A 333 -2.06 2.62 -6.84
CA LYS A 333 -1.12 1.66 -6.28
C LYS A 333 -1.75 0.28 -6.28
N TYR A 334 -1.14 -0.63 -7.01
CA TYR A 334 -1.47 -2.04 -6.96
C TYR A 334 -0.28 -2.79 -6.35
N ARG A 335 -0.53 -3.45 -5.23
CA ARG A 335 0.39 -4.40 -4.65
C ARG A 335 -0.32 -5.71 -4.45
N GLY A 336 0.27 -6.81 -4.89
CA GLY A 336 -0.27 -8.12 -4.65
C GLY A 336 0.17 -9.13 -5.69
N PRO A 337 -0.37 -10.34 -5.59
CA PRO A 337 -0.02 -11.39 -6.50
C PRO A 337 -1.06 -11.38 -7.63
N PHE A 338 -0.67 -10.96 -8.84
CA PHE A 338 -1.58 -10.72 -9.98
C PHE A 338 -1.53 -11.85 -11.02
N SER A 339 -2.67 -12.23 -11.58
CA SER A 339 -2.74 -13.28 -12.61
C SER A 339 -2.44 -12.76 -14.02
N ASN A 340 -2.24 -13.66 -14.96
CA ASN A 340 -2.05 -13.30 -16.36
C ASN A 340 -3.26 -12.56 -16.96
N VAL A 341 -4.47 -12.86 -16.48
CA VAL A 341 -5.69 -12.16 -16.90
C VAL A 341 -5.66 -10.72 -16.41
N TRP A 342 -5.31 -10.50 -15.13
CA TRP A 342 -5.16 -9.17 -14.56
C TRP A 342 -4.18 -8.31 -15.35
N TRP A 343 -3.02 -8.87 -15.69
CA TRP A 343 -2.00 -8.14 -16.47
C TRP A 343 -2.45 -7.77 -17.87
N ARG A 344 -3.26 -8.61 -18.52
CA ARG A 344 -3.84 -8.30 -19.84
C ARG A 344 -4.87 -7.18 -19.74
N ASP A 345 -5.75 -7.25 -18.74
CA ASP A 345 -6.75 -6.20 -18.49
C ASP A 345 -6.08 -4.86 -18.14
N PHE A 346 -5.03 -4.91 -17.31
CA PHE A 346 -4.17 -3.76 -17.02
C PHE A 346 -3.55 -3.18 -18.30
N ALA A 347 -3.02 -4.02 -19.19
CA ALA A 347 -2.32 -3.58 -20.39
C ALA A 347 -3.24 -2.83 -21.37
N ILE A 348 -4.50 -3.25 -21.51
CA ILE A 348 -5.46 -2.63 -22.44
C ILE A 348 -6.16 -1.41 -21.84
N TYR A 349 -6.10 -1.22 -20.52
CA TYR A 349 -6.79 -0.11 -19.87
C TYR A 349 -6.03 1.21 -20.05
N PRO A 350 -6.69 2.31 -20.50
CA PRO A 350 -5.98 3.51 -20.94
C PRO A 350 -5.48 4.42 -19.81
N PHE A 351 -6.04 4.32 -18.60
CA PHE A 351 -5.67 5.16 -17.45
C PHE A 351 -5.57 6.66 -17.77
N THR A 352 -6.61 7.22 -18.40
CA THR A 352 -6.59 8.55 -19.05
C THR A 352 -6.08 9.72 -18.21
N ASN A 353 -6.19 9.68 -16.88
CA ASN A 353 -5.75 10.77 -15.99
C ASN A 353 -4.76 10.31 -14.90
N VAL A 354 -4.27 9.07 -14.96
CA VAL A 354 -3.33 8.59 -13.94
C VAL A 354 -1.94 9.14 -14.23
N GLU A 355 -1.42 9.91 -13.28
CA GLU A 355 -0.12 10.57 -13.35
C GLU A 355 0.95 9.82 -12.55
N HIS A 356 0.54 9.15 -11.47
CA HIS A 356 1.45 8.43 -10.56
C HIS A 356 1.01 6.98 -10.38
N MET A 357 1.91 6.04 -10.62
CA MET A 357 1.62 4.61 -10.47
C MET A 357 2.66 3.88 -9.62
N ILE A 358 2.20 3.02 -8.72
CA ILE A 358 3.05 2.09 -7.98
C ILE A 358 2.56 0.67 -8.24
N LEU A 359 3.42 -0.17 -8.79
CA LEU A 359 3.15 -1.59 -9.03
C LEU A 359 4.13 -2.43 -8.21
N THR A 360 3.61 -3.29 -7.35
CA THR A 360 4.42 -4.24 -6.59
C THR A 360 3.85 -5.62 -6.78
N TYR A 361 4.62 -6.49 -7.43
CA TYR A 361 4.23 -7.90 -7.57
C TYR A 361 4.75 -8.70 -6.38
N ASP A 362 3.82 -9.27 -5.60
CA ASP A 362 4.19 -10.18 -4.53
C ASP A 362 4.23 -11.62 -5.10
N THR A 363 5.37 -12.31 -4.94
CA THR A 363 5.47 -13.71 -5.38
C THR A 363 4.56 -14.61 -4.53
N PHE A 364 3.79 -15.49 -5.17
CA PHE A 364 3.01 -16.49 -4.44
C PHE A 364 3.93 -17.44 -3.65
N PRO A 365 3.60 -17.79 -2.40
CA PRO A 365 4.19 -18.93 -1.74
C PRO A 365 3.78 -20.18 -2.53
N SER A 366 4.77 -20.98 -2.91
CA SER A 366 4.65 -22.13 -3.82
C SER A 366 3.56 -23.15 -3.44
N LYS A 367 3.08 -23.15 -2.20
CA LYS A 367 2.07 -24.08 -1.67
C LYS A 367 0.61 -23.66 -1.95
N SER A 368 0.31 -22.37 -2.15
CA SER A 368 -1.08 -21.87 -2.25
C SER A 368 -1.68 -21.90 -3.66
N THR A 369 -0.90 -22.27 -4.68
CA THR A 369 -1.27 -22.14 -6.10
C THR A 369 -1.99 -23.33 -6.72
N LYS A 370 -2.25 -24.42 -5.97
CA LYS A 370 -2.80 -25.66 -6.57
C LYS A 370 -4.08 -25.45 -7.39
N ARG A 371 -4.97 -24.52 -7.00
CA ARG A 371 -6.27 -24.30 -7.67
C ARG A 371 -6.27 -23.24 -8.77
N CYS A 372 -5.31 -22.32 -8.79
CA CYS A 372 -5.22 -21.24 -9.79
C CYS A 372 -3.95 -21.32 -10.63
N LYS A 373 -3.27 -22.49 -10.65
CA LYS A 373 -1.97 -22.66 -11.31
C LYS A 373 -2.01 -22.38 -12.81
N SER A 374 -3.15 -22.56 -13.47
CA SER A 374 -3.34 -22.21 -14.88
C SER A 374 -3.24 -20.72 -15.14
N ASP A 375 -3.69 -19.91 -14.17
CA ASP A 375 -3.79 -18.45 -14.30
C ASP A 375 -2.45 -17.77 -14.04
N TYR A 376 -1.50 -18.49 -13.43
CA TYR A 376 -0.11 -18.10 -13.25
C TYR A 376 0.79 -19.00 -14.06
N THR A 377 1.28 -18.50 -15.18
CA THR A 377 2.35 -19.20 -15.85
C THR A 377 3.64 -19.06 -15.04
N PRO A 378 4.43 -20.13 -14.84
CA PRO A 378 5.75 -20.03 -14.22
C PRO A 378 6.72 -19.18 -15.07
N LYS A 379 6.37 -18.95 -16.34
CA LYS A 379 7.10 -18.07 -17.25
C LYS A 379 6.41 -16.70 -17.25
N PRO A 380 7.19 -15.60 -17.15
CA PRO A 380 6.65 -14.26 -17.34
C PRO A 380 5.99 -14.14 -18.72
N ILE A 381 4.85 -13.48 -18.79
CA ILE A 381 4.18 -13.17 -20.05
C ILE A 381 4.83 -11.97 -20.74
N LYS A 382 4.52 -11.76 -22.02
CA LYS A 382 4.81 -10.53 -22.75
C LYS A 382 3.51 -9.81 -23.07
N LEU A 383 3.44 -8.52 -22.75
CA LEU A 383 2.28 -7.68 -23.08
C LEU A 383 2.37 -7.08 -24.48
N ASN A 384 3.59 -6.87 -24.99
CA ASN A 384 3.93 -6.17 -26.25
C ASN A 384 3.57 -4.68 -26.29
N GLU A 385 2.45 -4.28 -25.68
CA GLU A 385 2.01 -2.90 -25.58
C GLU A 385 1.25 -2.67 -24.27
N VAL A 386 1.25 -1.42 -23.81
CA VAL A 386 0.34 -0.92 -22.76
C VAL A 386 -0.41 0.31 -23.30
N ALA A 387 -1.65 0.51 -22.89
CA ALA A 387 -2.48 1.63 -23.35
C ALA A 387 -2.19 2.94 -22.63
N ILE A 388 -1.66 2.88 -21.39
CA ILE A 388 -1.37 4.05 -20.54
C ILE A 388 -0.31 4.97 -21.15
N GLN A 389 -0.63 6.26 -21.24
CA GLN A 389 0.20 7.31 -21.89
C GLN A 389 0.46 8.54 -21.02
N THR A 390 -0.19 8.64 -19.85
CA THR A 390 -0.22 9.87 -19.03
C THR A 390 0.70 9.84 -17.82
N LEU A 391 1.52 8.80 -17.65
CA LEU A 391 2.37 8.69 -16.48
C LEU A 391 3.44 9.78 -16.46
N LYS A 392 3.59 10.39 -15.28
CA LYS A 392 4.70 11.28 -14.93
C LYS A 392 5.73 10.56 -14.07
N THR A 393 5.26 9.70 -13.17
CA THR A 393 6.12 8.87 -12.31
C THR A 393 5.56 7.46 -12.20
N ILE A 394 6.44 6.47 -12.16
CA ILE A 394 6.09 5.10 -11.88
C ILE A 394 7.19 4.41 -11.04
N SER A 395 6.75 3.58 -10.10
CA SER A 395 7.61 2.67 -9.35
C SER A 395 7.14 1.25 -9.60
N THR A 396 8.03 0.36 -10.04
CA THR A 396 7.76 -1.07 -10.21
C THR A 396 8.67 -1.88 -9.30
N GLN A 397 8.12 -2.87 -8.62
CA GLN A 397 8.89 -3.81 -7.80
C GLN A 397 8.47 -5.24 -8.13
N ASN A 398 9.42 -6.08 -8.50
CA ASN A 398 9.25 -7.51 -8.83
C ASN A 398 8.26 -7.79 -9.99
N CYS A 399 7.77 -6.78 -10.71
CA CYS A 399 6.73 -6.97 -11.74
C CYS A 399 7.25 -7.77 -12.93
N GLU A 400 8.55 -7.70 -13.19
CA GLU A 400 9.20 -8.43 -14.25
C GLU A 400 9.10 -9.96 -14.05
N TYR A 401 8.83 -10.43 -12.81
CA TYR A 401 8.63 -11.87 -12.54
C TYR A 401 7.33 -12.39 -13.17
N ALA A 402 6.36 -11.49 -13.35
CA ALA A 402 5.11 -11.79 -14.02
C ALA A 402 5.12 -11.34 -15.49
N VAL A 403 5.76 -10.21 -15.81
CA VAL A 403 5.70 -9.59 -17.14
C VAL A 403 7.09 -9.17 -17.63
N ALA A 404 7.63 -9.92 -18.60
CA ALA A 404 9.01 -9.76 -19.05
C ALA A 404 9.32 -8.45 -19.80
N ASP A 405 8.32 -7.76 -20.32
CA ASP A 405 8.48 -6.57 -21.17
C ASP A 405 7.77 -5.33 -20.61
N LEU A 406 7.31 -5.35 -19.35
CA LEU A 406 6.52 -4.28 -18.75
C LEU A 406 7.24 -2.93 -18.80
N ALA A 407 8.49 -2.87 -18.31
CA ALA A 407 9.28 -1.65 -18.28
C ALA A 407 9.45 -1.04 -19.68
N ALA A 408 9.80 -1.88 -20.66
CA ALA A 408 9.97 -1.45 -22.05
C ALA A 408 8.66 -0.92 -22.65
N CYS A 409 7.53 -1.59 -22.41
CA CYS A 409 6.22 -1.12 -22.88
C CYS A 409 5.84 0.23 -22.26
N ILE A 410 6.06 0.42 -20.96
CA ILE A 410 5.72 1.67 -20.25
C ILE A 410 6.57 2.84 -20.75
N VAL A 411 7.89 2.67 -20.83
CA VAL A 411 8.81 3.71 -21.33
C VAL A 411 8.48 4.07 -22.78
N LYS A 412 8.25 3.07 -23.65
CA LYS A 412 7.89 3.30 -25.06
C LYS A 412 6.61 4.14 -25.19
N ARG A 413 5.62 3.91 -24.32
CA ARG A 413 4.30 4.54 -24.42
C ARG A 413 4.21 5.90 -23.71
N ASN A 414 4.94 6.11 -22.62
CA ASN A 414 4.86 7.30 -21.77
C ASN A 414 6.07 8.22 -21.98
N LYS A 415 6.08 8.94 -23.11
CA LYS A 415 7.19 9.85 -23.47
C LYS A 415 7.41 11.00 -22.48
N SER A 416 6.39 11.34 -21.69
CA SER A 416 6.44 12.37 -20.64
C SER A 416 7.03 11.90 -19.32
N LEU A 417 7.42 10.62 -19.21
CA LEU A 417 8.01 10.08 -17.98
C LEU A 417 9.36 10.75 -17.73
N GLY A 418 9.60 11.26 -16.51
CA GLY A 418 10.86 11.93 -16.18
C GLY A 418 12.07 11.00 -16.40
N LEU A 419 13.19 11.57 -16.86
CA LEU A 419 14.42 10.82 -17.20
C LEU A 419 14.89 9.92 -16.04
N GLU A 420 14.87 10.44 -14.81
CA GLU A 420 15.25 9.68 -13.62
C GLU A 420 14.32 8.48 -13.37
N CYS A 421 13.02 8.63 -13.64
CA CYS A 421 12.06 7.54 -13.51
C CYS A 421 12.27 6.49 -14.61
N GLN A 422 12.61 6.89 -15.84
CA GLN A 422 12.98 5.95 -16.90
C GLN A 422 14.26 5.17 -16.55
N LYS A 423 15.29 5.86 -16.03
CA LYS A 423 16.54 5.23 -15.56
C LYS A 423 16.27 4.23 -14.45
N GLU A 424 15.45 4.59 -13.46
CA GLU A 424 15.07 3.69 -12.37
C GLU A 424 14.35 2.44 -12.87
N LEU A 425 13.36 2.59 -13.77
CA LEU A 425 12.67 1.45 -14.38
C LEU A 425 13.63 0.51 -15.13
N ILE A 426 14.53 1.07 -15.95
CA ILE A 426 15.50 0.30 -16.73
C ILE A 426 16.53 -0.36 -15.81
N SER A 427 16.97 0.34 -14.77
CA SER A 427 17.90 -0.20 -13.76
C SER A 427 17.29 -1.37 -13.01
N ASN A 428 16.06 -1.23 -12.51
CA ASN A 428 15.34 -2.32 -11.84
C ASN A 428 15.14 -3.51 -12.78
N TYR A 429 14.77 -3.25 -14.04
CA TYR A 429 14.62 -4.29 -15.05
C TYR A 429 15.93 -5.04 -15.33
N THR A 430 17.03 -4.31 -15.54
CA THR A 430 18.35 -4.90 -15.84
C THR A 430 18.90 -5.68 -14.65
N TYR A 431 18.74 -5.15 -13.43
CA TYR A 431 19.10 -5.84 -12.20
C TYR A 431 18.37 -7.18 -12.05
N GLU A 432 17.05 -7.19 -12.24
CA GLU A 432 16.24 -8.39 -12.11
C GLU A 432 16.50 -9.40 -13.24
N PHE A 433 16.69 -8.90 -14.47
CA PHE A 433 17.13 -9.74 -15.59
C PHE A 433 18.49 -10.39 -15.30
N HIS A 434 19.45 -9.62 -14.79
CA HIS A 434 20.76 -10.13 -14.39
C HIS A 434 20.63 -11.17 -13.27
N SER A 435 19.89 -10.86 -12.20
CA SER A 435 19.62 -11.75 -11.07
C SER A 435 19.08 -13.11 -11.51
N ARG A 436 18.08 -13.13 -12.41
CA ARG A 436 17.53 -14.38 -12.97
C ARG A 436 18.50 -15.14 -13.82
N THR A 437 19.23 -14.43 -14.66
CA THR A 437 20.20 -15.03 -15.57
C THR A 437 21.29 -15.69 -14.75
N THR A 438 21.85 -14.99 -13.77
CA THR A 438 22.81 -15.52 -12.80
C THR A 438 22.23 -16.68 -11.99
N GLY A 439 20.97 -16.60 -11.56
CA GLY A 439 20.27 -17.68 -10.85
C GLY A 439 20.11 -18.95 -11.69
N LYS A 440 19.88 -18.84 -13.00
CA LYS A 440 19.87 -19.99 -13.93
C LYS A 440 21.27 -20.55 -14.18
N PHE A 441 22.27 -19.68 -14.27
CA PHE A 441 23.66 -20.09 -14.48
C PHE A 441 24.30 -20.71 -13.23
N SER A 442 23.89 -20.33 -12.02
CA SER A 442 24.50 -20.81 -10.78
C SER A 442 24.45 -22.36 -10.62
N PRO A 443 23.31 -23.05 -10.80
CA PRO A 443 23.25 -24.51 -10.77
C PRO A 443 24.02 -25.18 -11.93
N ILE A 444 24.11 -24.52 -13.09
CA ILE A 444 24.88 -25.03 -14.23
C ILE A 444 26.38 -24.94 -13.91
N ARG A 445 26.83 -23.77 -13.43
CA ARG A 445 28.19 -23.53 -12.96
C ARG A 445 28.60 -24.53 -11.89
N LYS A 446 27.79 -24.74 -10.85
CA LYS A 446 28.07 -25.73 -9.79
C LYS A 446 28.20 -27.16 -10.33
N ARG A 447 27.33 -27.55 -11.28
CA ARG A 447 27.42 -28.88 -11.91
C ARG A 447 28.70 -29.03 -12.74
N VAL A 448 29.09 -28.00 -13.47
CA VAL A 448 30.35 -27.99 -14.23
C VAL A 448 31.55 -28.04 -13.30
N GLU A 449 31.56 -27.23 -12.24
CA GLU A 449 32.62 -27.22 -11.23
C GLU A 449 32.77 -28.61 -10.58
N GLN A 450 31.67 -29.24 -10.18
CA GLN A 450 31.67 -30.60 -9.63
C GLN A 450 32.18 -31.63 -10.65
N TRP A 451 31.69 -31.58 -11.89
CA TRP A 451 32.11 -32.50 -12.93
C TRP A 451 33.61 -32.38 -13.24
N VAL A 452 34.13 -31.15 -13.32
CA VAL A 452 35.58 -30.90 -13.48
C VAL A 452 36.34 -31.47 -12.29
N GLN A 453 35.86 -31.23 -11.07
CA GLN A 453 36.50 -31.76 -9.87
C GLN A 453 36.54 -33.29 -9.85
N ASP A 454 35.44 -33.95 -10.22
CA ASP A 454 35.35 -35.41 -10.28
C ASP A 454 36.29 -35.99 -11.36
N GLU A 455 36.33 -35.38 -12.54
CA GLU A 455 37.21 -35.78 -13.65
C GLU A 455 38.69 -35.65 -13.28
N TYR A 456 39.09 -34.51 -12.70
CA TYR A 456 40.46 -34.30 -12.24
C TYR A 456 40.83 -35.23 -11.08
N THR A 457 39.91 -35.48 -10.15
CA THR A 457 40.13 -36.42 -9.05
C THR A 457 40.35 -37.83 -9.59
N GLY A 458 39.53 -38.27 -10.56
CA GLY A 458 39.68 -39.56 -11.22
C GLY A 458 41.03 -39.71 -11.93
N ARG A 459 41.47 -38.69 -12.68
CA ARG A 459 42.76 -38.71 -13.40
C ARG A 459 43.96 -38.64 -12.47
N PHE A 460 43.89 -37.83 -11.41
CA PHE A 460 44.93 -37.74 -10.38
C PHE A 460 45.12 -39.08 -9.67
N LEU A 461 44.02 -39.74 -9.29
CA LEU A 461 44.06 -41.10 -8.72
C LEU A 461 44.56 -42.15 -9.72
N GLY A 462 44.41 -41.90 -11.02
CA GLY A 462 44.89 -42.75 -12.12
C GLY A 462 46.36 -42.56 -12.52
N GLY A 463 47.11 -41.64 -11.91
CA GLY A 463 48.56 -41.50 -12.09
C GLY A 463 49.01 -40.91 -13.43
N THR A 464 48.21 -40.03 -14.05
CA THR A 464 48.57 -39.34 -15.31
C THR A 464 49.06 -37.91 -15.02
N GLU A 465 50.27 -37.56 -15.45
CA GLU A 465 50.91 -36.25 -15.19
C GLU A 465 50.59 -35.16 -16.24
N GLU A 466 50.26 -33.99 -15.70
CA GLU A 466 50.34 -32.58 -16.16
C GLU A 466 50.00 -32.11 -17.59
N GLU A 467 50.07 -32.91 -18.66
CA GLU A 467 49.87 -32.39 -20.03
C GLU A 467 48.39 -32.20 -20.46
N GLU A 468 47.42 -32.57 -19.63
CA GLU A 468 46.00 -32.70 -20.03
C GLU A 468 45.03 -31.65 -19.48
N THR A 469 45.51 -30.61 -18.81
CA THR A 469 44.65 -29.52 -18.28
C THR A 469 43.81 -28.85 -19.39
N SER A 470 44.39 -28.71 -20.59
CA SER A 470 43.75 -28.18 -21.80
C SER A 470 42.57 -29.04 -22.30
N THR A 471 42.69 -30.38 -22.20
CA THR A 471 41.68 -31.31 -22.69
C THR A 471 40.45 -31.35 -21.78
N ALA A 472 40.68 -31.35 -20.46
CA ALA A 472 39.60 -31.27 -19.47
C ALA A 472 38.83 -29.94 -19.57
N SER A 473 39.53 -28.80 -19.75
CA SER A 473 38.89 -27.49 -19.97
C SER A 473 38.05 -27.44 -21.25
N ARG A 474 38.52 -28.04 -22.36
CA ARG A 474 37.75 -28.11 -23.62
C ARG A 474 36.52 -29.02 -23.50
N SER A 475 36.63 -30.13 -22.77
CA SER A 475 35.50 -31.04 -22.49
C SER A 475 34.46 -30.38 -21.57
N ALA A 476 34.89 -29.63 -20.56
CA ALA A 476 34.00 -28.83 -19.70
C ALA A 476 33.24 -27.77 -20.50
N LEU A 477 33.92 -27.05 -21.41
CA LEU A 477 33.30 -26.05 -22.27
C LEU A 477 32.28 -26.68 -23.24
N ARG A 478 32.58 -27.86 -23.81
CA ARG A 478 31.65 -28.61 -24.66
C ARG A 478 30.44 -29.14 -23.89
N ALA A 479 30.61 -29.59 -22.64
CA ALA A 479 29.49 -30.00 -21.79
C ALA A 479 28.58 -28.81 -21.41
N LEU A 480 29.17 -27.62 -21.22
CA LEU A 480 28.46 -26.36 -20.99
C LEU A 480 27.64 -25.91 -22.21
N ILE A 481 28.24 -26.05 -23.41
CA ILE A 481 27.63 -25.69 -24.70
C ILE A 481 26.58 -26.73 -25.12
N GLY A 482 26.78 -28.03 -24.84
CA GLY A 482 25.87 -29.10 -25.24
C GLY A 482 24.55 -29.18 -24.45
N GLN A 483 24.43 -28.50 -23.31
CA GLN A 483 23.20 -28.46 -22.49
C GLN A 483 22.35 -27.19 -22.69
N LEU A 484 22.87 -26.18 -23.38
CA LEU A 484 22.12 -24.99 -23.81
C LEU A 484 21.71 -25.23 -25.26
N GLY A 485 20.44 -25.03 -25.63
CA GLY A 485 20.05 -25.15 -27.04
C GLY A 485 20.87 -24.19 -27.90
N GLU A 486 21.16 -24.53 -29.17
CA GLU A 486 21.86 -23.61 -30.09
C GLU A 486 21.19 -22.22 -30.14
N ASP A 487 19.85 -22.19 -30.03
CA ASP A 487 19.06 -20.97 -29.94
C ASP A 487 19.33 -20.14 -28.66
N ASP A 488 19.59 -20.79 -27.51
CA ASP A 488 19.88 -20.12 -26.24
C ASP A 488 21.28 -19.50 -26.24
N ILE A 489 22.24 -20.19 -26.87
CA ILE A 489 23.63 -19.72 -27.03
C ILE A 489 23.67 -18.55 -28.01
N ALA A 490 23.03 -18.68 -29.17
CA ALA A 490 22.92 -17.61 -30.15
C ALA A 490 22.19 -16.38 -29.55
N ALA A 491 21.11 -16.60 -28.79
CA ALA A 491 20.40 -15.52 -28.11
C ALA A 491 21.25 -14.84 -27.04
N TRP A 492 22.08 -15.59 -26.28
CA TRP A 492 22.97 -15.03 -25.28
C TRP A 492 24.12 -14.23 -25.91
N PHE A 493 24.78 -14.76 -26.93
CA PHE A 493 25.82 -14.04 -27.67
C PHE A 493 25.24 -12.78 -28.32
N ALA A 494 24.08 -12.87 -28.99
CA ALA A 494 23.43 -11.71 -29.59
C ALA A 494 22.99 -10.69 -28.53
N ALA A 495 22.55 -11.12 -27.34
CA ALA A 495 22.20 -10.21 -26.24
C ALA A 495 23.44 -9.52 -25.65
N ARG A 496 24.53 -10.27 -25.46
CA ARG A 496 25.82 -9.74 -24.99
C ARG A 496 26.42 -8.76 -26.01
N GLU A 497 26.35 -9.09 -27.29
CA GLU A 497 26.82 -8.23 -28.37
C GLU A 497 25.99 -6.95 -28.48
N ARG A 498 24.64 -7.04 -28.40
CA ARG A 498 23.78 -5.86 -28.32
C ARG A 498 24.08 -4.98 -27.10
N ALA A 499 24.33 -5.57 -25.94
CA ALA A 499 24.68 -4.83 -24.73
C ALA A 499 26.07 -4.18 -24.83
N ALA A 500 27.05 -4.87 -25.42
CA ALA A 500 28.38 -4.34 -25.65
C ALA A 500 28.38 -3.20 -26.68
N ASN A 501 27.63 -3.35 -27.78
CA ASN A 501 27.46 -2.32 -28.80
C ASN A 501 26.75 -1.09 -28.21
N PHE A 502 25.66 -1.30 -27.45
CA PHE A 502 24.97 -0.21 -26.77
C PHE A 502 25.90 0.54 -25.78
N ALA A 503 26.70 -0.19 -24.99
CA ALA A 503 27.65 0.42 -24.07
C ALA A 503 28.75 1.19 -24.83
N ALA A 504 29.25 0.67 -25.95
CA ALA A 504 30.22 1.34 -26.80
C ALA A 504 29.64 2.59 -27.46
N ASP A 505 28.40 2.53 -27.96
CA ASP A 505 27.69 3.66 -28.55
C ASP A 505 27.46 4.78 -27.52
N CYS A 506 27.03 4.42 -26.31
CA CYS A 506 26.90 5.36 -25.20
C CYS A 506 28.25 5.98 -24.82
N SER A 507 29.32 5.19 -24.75
CA SER A 507 30.66 5.69 -24.41
C SER A 507 31.19 6.64 -25.49
N ASN A 508 31.04 6.30 -26.77
CA ASN A 508 31.48 7.11 -27.90
C ASN A 508 30.69 8.42 -27.99
N TRP A 509 29.37 8.35 -27.77
CA TRP A 509 28.52 9.55 -27.71
C TRP A 509 28.97 10.47 -26.58
N LEU A 510 29.20 9.94 -25.37
CA LEU A 510 29.66 10.73 -24.23
C LEU A 510 31.02 11.37 -24.49
N GLU A 511 31.96 10.63 -25.08
CA GLU A 511 33.30 11.14 -25.37
C GLU A 511 33.28 12.27 -26.41
N ASN A 512 32.45 12.14 -27.45
CA ASN A 512 32.29 13.19 -28.47
C ASN A 512 31.62 14.45 -27.93
N GLU A 513 30.63 14.30 -27.05
CA GLU A 513 29.93 15.44 -26.48
C GLU A 513 30.82 16.19 -25.48
N VAL A 514 31.58 15.46 -24.65
CA VAL A 514 32.60 16.03 -23.77
C VAL A 514 33.67 16.78 -24.57
N LYS A 515 34.20 16.19 -25.65
CA LYS A 515 35.18 16.87 -26.52
C LYS A 515 34.63 18.15 -27.14
N THR A 516 33.38 18.13 -27.58
CA THR A 516 32.73 19.29 -28.21
C THR A 516 32.51 20.42 -27.21
N VAL A 517 32.01 20.10 -26.01
CA VAL A 517 31.78 21.09 -24.94
C VAL A 517 33.11 21.67 -24.45
N VAL A 518 34.08 20.82 -24.14
CA VAL A 518 35.41 21.27 -23.67
C VAL A 518 36.12 22.09 -24.75
N GLY A 519 36.03 21.70 -26.03
CA GLY A 519 36.61 22.45 -27.15
C GLY A 519 36.03 23.87 -27.28
N ASN A 520 34.70 23.99 -27.26
CA ASN A 520 34.03 25.30 -27.36
C ASN A 520 34.36 26.23 -26.19
N ILE A 521 34.45 25.69 -24.97
CA ILE A 521 34.77 26.50 -23.78
C ILE A 521 36.26 26.89 -23.80
N LEU A 522 37.16 25.98 -24.19
CA LEU A 522 38.59 26.30 -24.36
C LEU A 522 38.80 27.40 -25.40
N GLU A 523 38.12 27.38 -26.54
CA GLU A 523 38.21 28.44 -27.54
C GLU A 523 37.73 29.79 -27.01
N GLN A 524 36.56 29.83 -26.34
CA GLN A 524 36.03 31.06 -25.73
C GLN A 524 36.98 31.65 -24.68
N ARG A 525 37.53 30.81 -23.80
CA ARG A 525 38.39 31.27 -22.69
C ARG A 525 39.82 31.54 -23.12
N THR A 526 40.34 30.86 -24.14
CA THR A 526 41.64 31.21 -24.75
C THR A 526 41.61 32.62 -25.33
N ALA A 527 40.48 33.02 -25.92
CA ALA A 527 40.28 34.40 -26.38
C ALA A 527 40.29 35.41 -25.21
N GLU A 528 39.73 35.07 -24.06
CA GLU A 528 39.71 35.93 -22.86
C GLU A 528 41.07 36.00 -22.14
N ILE A 529 41.80 34.89 -22.02
CA ILE A 529 43.13 34.85 -21.41
C ILE A 529 44.14 35.64 -22.26
N THR A 530 44.00 35.62 -23.58
CA THR A 530 44.83 36.43 -24.49
C THR A 530 44.62 37.94 -24.28
N LEU A 531 43.45 38.36 -23.80
CA LEU A 531 43.13 39.75 -23.49
C LEU A 531 43.65 40.20 -22.11
N GLN A 532 43.78 39.30 -21.13
CA GLN A 532 44.25 39.63 -19.77
C GLN A 532 45.14 38.52 -19.15
N PRO A 533 46.41 38.42 -19.57
CA PRO A 533 47.27 37.28 -19.22
C PRO A 533 47.69 37.20 -17.74
N GLN A 534 47.57 38.29 -16.99
CA GLN A 534 48.01 38.38 -15.59
C GLN A 534 47.06 37.78 -14.54
N HIS A 535 45.88 37.28 -14.95
CA HIS A 535 44.91 36.60 -14.08
C HIS A 535 44.67 35.12 -14.47
N ALA A 536 45.51 34.53 -15.32
CA ALA A 536 45.28 33.20 -15.88
C ALA A 536 45.07 32.09 -14.83
N ALA A 537 45.73 32.17 -13.67
CA ALA A 537 45.59 31.18 -12.60
C ALA A 537 44.23 31.26 -11.87
N GLU A 538 43.68 32.47 -11.68
CA GLU A 538 42.39 32.69 -11.01
C GLU A 538 41.20 32.35 -11.93
N ILE A 539 41.41 32.36 -13.24
CA ILE A 539 40.39 32.03 -14.26
C ILE A 539 40.26 30.51 -14.46
N MET A 540 41.32 29.73 -14.20
CA MET A 540 41.39 28.29 -14.50
C MET A 540 40.65 27.39 -13.49
N GLU A 541 40.48 27.80 -12.23
CA GLU A 541 39.80 26.96 -11.22
C GLU A 541 38.26 26.94 -11.41
N PRO A 542 37.58 28.10 -11.60
CA PRO A 542 36.15 28.12 -11.94
C PRO A 542 35.87 27.44 -13.29
N PHE A 543 36.84 27.46 -14.21
CA PHE A 543 36.73 26.83 -15.53
C PHE A 543 36.48 25.31 -15.47
N PHE A 544 37.14 24.60 -14.55
CA PHE A 544 36.91 23.15 -14.39
C PHE A 544 35.52 22.85 -13.80
N SER A 545 35.04 23.71 -12.91
CA SER A 545 33.70 23.59 -12.32
C SER A 545 32.61 23.87 -13.36
N ASP A 546 32.74 24.95 -14.13
CA ASP A 546 31.79 25.33 -15.19
C ASP A 546 31.78 24.30 -16.33
N CYS A 547 32.95 23.76 -16.72
CA CYS A 547 33.02 22.68 -17.70
C CYS A 547 32.28 21.43 -17.21
N LEU A 548 32.49 21.05 -15.95
CA LEU A 548 31.85 19.87 -15.38
C LEU A 548 30.32 20.06 -15.30
N GLU A 549 29.86 21.23 -14.89
CA GLU A 549 28.43 21.55 -14.79
C GLU A 549 27.75 21.62 -16.16
N GLN A 550 28.40 22.16 -17.20
CA GLN A 550 27.86 22.20 -18.56
C GLN A 550 27.87 20.82 -19.24
N VAL A 551 28.91 20.01 -19.01
CA VAL A 551 28.94 18.60 -19.47
C VAL A 551 27.82 17.81 -18.81
N ILE A 552 27.61 17.98 -17.50
CA ILE A 552 26.50 17.34 -16.79
C ILE A 552 25.16 17.83 -17.32
N THR A 553 24.99 19.13 -17.51
CA THR A 553 23.73 19.73 -17.98
C THR A 553 23.39 19.25 -19.39
N ARG A 554 24.32 19.26 -20.36
CA ARG A 554 24.09 18.77 -21.72
C ARG A 554 23.94 17.26 -21.82
N ALA A 555 24.64 16.49 -20.99
CA ALA A 555 24.40 15.04 -20.88
C ALA A 555 23.03 14.70 -20.26
N THR A 556 22.34 15.70 -19.69
CA THR A 556 20.99 15.58 -19.10
C THR A 556 19.90 16.32 -19.86
N GLU A 557 20.23 17.07 -20.92
CA GLU A 557 19.26 17.67 -21.85
C GLU A 557 18.87 16.64 -22.94
N PRO A 558 17.62 16.66 -23.43
CA PRO A 558 17.00 15.57 -24.21
C PRO A 558 17.57 15.32 -25.61
#